data_AF-A0A9P7ADI6-F1
#
_entry.id   AF-A0A9P7ADI6-F1
#
_cell.length_a   1.000
_cell.length_b   1.000
_cell.length_c   1.000
_cell.angle_alpha   90.00
_cell.angle_beta   90.00
_cell.angle_gamma   90.00
#
_symmetry.space_group_name_H-M   'P 1'
#
loop_
_entity.id
_entity.type
_entity.pdbx_description
1 polymer ?
#
loop_
_entity_poly.entity_id
_entity_poly.type
_entity_poly.pdbx_seq_one_letter_code
_entity_poly.pdbx_strand_id
1 'polypeptide(L)'
;MSDSEFDAWFQVMSEFHGLRHFKRGLSAVSQWTCTEHKEMQCVILGVIAGAVEPRMFQAVRAVLDFIYYAQYQAHTDTTLMRMQDALDIFHTNKEVFVELGLREHFNIPKFHSMRHYVQAIRSLGSTDGFNSESPERLHIDYAKDAYQVSNKVDYIAQMTHWLELQEAIFCHGIYLQWSASQSDRPFDLDALEDQDEDHEAAGLESGTADSLLSQFIPSGLLTSHGYRVAKSCPFPNVSVSRLQTIFGAIDFIPVLQTFLDHHFPRSSVSASNYDRFDVFKSILLILPKKSHVSDLKQLNCLRAHPPIPNRDRRKPAAPAHFDVAFVVEDHELWKSGTGLVLRLCTKGRTDSEGLGFSSCAAPLTRVCALNFRMMSEESPRTSEARESSEGLSRRV
;
A
#
# COMPACT_ATOMS: atom_id res chain seq x y z
N MET A 1 7.68 36.83 36.68
CA MET A 1 6.90 36.92 35.43
C MET A 1 5.44 37.06 35.81
N SER A 2 4.77 38.12 35.36
CA SER A 2 3.33 38.29 35.59
C SER A 2 2.51 37.58 34.49
N ASP A 3 1.24 37.26 34.78
CA ASP A 3 0.35 36.61 33.81
C ASP A 3 0.22 37.42 32.50
N SER A 4 0.20 38.76 32.62
CA SER A 4 0.15 39.67 31.48
C SER A 4 1.41 39.64 30.60
N GLU A 5 2.57 39.44 31.21
CA GLU A 5 3.86 39.36 30.51
C GLU A 5 3.96 38.05 29.73
N PHE A 6 3.51 36.96 30.35
CA PHE A 6 3.46 35.65 29.71
C PHE A 6 2.48 35.61 28.53
N ASP A 7 1.30 36.20 28.68
CA ASP A 7 0.34 36.36 27.58
C ASP A 7 0.90 37.20 26.44
N ALA A 8 1.66 38.27 26.75
CA ALA A 8 2.29 39.10 25.73
C ALA A 8 3.30 38.31 24.89
N TRP A 9 4.06 37.39 25.49
CA TRP A 9 4.99 36.56 24.72
C TRP A 9 4.29 35.60 23.77
N PHE A 10 3.16 35.01 24.19
CA PHE A 10 2.31 34.21 23.30
C PHE A 10 1.73 35.03 22.14
N GLN A 11 1.43 36.31 22.37
CA GLN A 11 0.95 37.23 21.34
C GLN A 11 2.05 37.69 20.36
N VAL A 12 3.30 37.76 20.82
CA VAL A 12 4.44 38.21 20.00
C VAL A 12 5.04 37.08 19.13
N MET A 13 4.77 35.81 19.46
CA MET A 13 5.24 34.66 18.67
C MET A 13 4.87 34.79 17.19
N SER A 14 5.85 34.59 16.32
CA SER A 14 5.67 34.69 14.87
C SER A 14 4.60 33.71 14.37
N GLU A 15 3.70 34.18 13.50
CA GLU A 15 2.76 33.31 12.80
C GLU A 15 3.54 32.34 11.89
N PHE A 16 3.36 31.04 12.12
CA PHE A 16 3.96 29.98 11.30
C PHE A 16 2.87 29.10 10.71
N HIS A 17 3.05 28.68 9.46
CA HIS A 17 2.05 27.85 8.78
C HIS A 17 1.93 26.48 9.47
N GLY A 18 0.72 26.14 9.93
CA GLY A 18 0.46 24.89 10.63
C GLY A 18 0.63 24.92 12.15
N LEU A 19 0.96 26.08 12.74
CA LEU A 19 0.94 26.27 14.20
C LEU A 19 -0.13 27.30 14.58
N ARG A 20 -0.88 27.01 15.65
CA ARG A 20 -1.88 27.95 16.16
C ARG A 20 -1.21 29.14 16.83
N HIS A 21 -1.65 30.33 16.44
CA HIS A 21 -1.22 31.57 17.06
C HIS A 21 -2.23 32.05 18.13
N PHE A 22 -1.75 32.29 19.35
CA PHE A 22 -2.58 32.66 20.51
C PHE A 22 -2.74 34.18 20.62
N LYS A 23 -3.53 34.78 19.73
CA LYS A 23 -3.73 36.26 19.61
C LYS A 23 -4.20 36.97 20.89
N ARG A 24 -4.83 36.26 21.82
CA ARG A 24 -5.34 36.81 23.09
C ARG A 24 -4.56 36.29 24.31
N GLY A 25 -3.40 35.66 24.11
CA GLY A 25 -2.68 34.94 25.16
C GLY A 25 -3.36 33.64 25.58
N LEU A 26 -2.86 33.05 26.67
CA LEU A 26 -3.39 31.82 27.26
C LEU A 26 -4.46 32.09 28.32
N SER A 27 -4.40 33.23 29.03
CA SER A 27 -5.36 33.54 30.10
C SER A 27 -6.80 33.71 29.60
N ALA A 28 -7.00 33.93 28.30
CA ALA A 28 -8.32 33.98 27.68
C ALA A 28 -9.00 32.62 27.52
N VAL A 29 -8.25 31.51 27.65
CA VAL A 29 -8.77 30.14 27.48
C VAL A 29 -9.31 29.63 28.82
N SER A 30 -10.63 29.69 28.99
CA SER A 30 -11.29 29.18 30.21
C SER A 30 -11.45 27.66 30.23
N GLN A 31 -11.55 27.04 29.05
CA GLN A 31 -11.66 25.59 28.88
C GLN A 31 -10.73 25.15 27.75
N TRP A 32 -9.80 24.27 28.08
CA TRP A 32 -8.83 23.74 27.13
C TRP A 32 -9.39 22.54 26.39
N THR A 33 -9.47 22.63 25.06
CA THR A 33 -9.69 21.45 24.22
C THR A 33 -8.39 20.65 24.05
N CYS A 34 -8.49 19.36 23.69
CA CYS A 34 -7.32 18.51 23.42
C CYS A 34 -6.44 19.12 22.31
N THR A 35 -7.07 19.61 21.24
CA THR A 35 -6.37 20.27 20.13
C THR A 35 -5.64 21.52 20.58
N GLU A 36 -6.27 22.38 21.39
CA GLU A 36 -5.62 23.57 21.93
C GLU A 36 -4.41 23.25 22.80
N HIS A 37 -4.50 22.18 23.59
CA HIS A 37 -3.40 21.73 24.42
C HIS A 37 -2.22 21.21 23.58
N LYS A 38 -2.48 20.46 22.50
CA LYS A 38 -1.45 19.98 21.55
C LYS A 38 -0.75 21.16 20.88
N GLU A 39 -1.50 22.15 20.41
CA GLU A 39 -0.93 23.36 19.80
C GLU A 39 -0.10 24.19 20.79
N MET A 40 -0.57 24.35 22.04
CA MET A 40 0.19 25.05 23.08
C MET A 40 1.51 24.35 23.39
N GLN A 41 1.53 23.00 23.45
CA GLN A 41 2.74 22.22 23.66
C GLN A 41 3.80 22.44 22.57
N CYS A 42 3.39 22.65 21.32
CA CYS A 42 4.31 22.92 20.21
C CYS A 42 5.05 24.27 20.36
N VAL A 43 4.42 25.25 21.02
CA VAL A 43 4.90 26.64 21.04
C VAL A 43 5.54 27.02 22.38
N ILE A 44 5.13 26.40 23.49
CA ILE A 44 5.51 26.79 24.85
C ILE A 44 7.03 26.86 25.07
N LEU A 45 7.82 25.92 24.51
CA LEU A 45 9.28 25.94 24.67
C LEU A 45 9.94 27.14 24.02
N GLY A 46 9.42 27.57 22.86
CA GLY A 46 9.89 28.78 22.19
C GLY A 46 9.59 30.03 23.01
N VAL A 47 8.40 30.07 23.63
CA VAL A 47 7.95 31.20 24.45
C VAL A 47 8.81 31.40 25.70
N ILE A 48 9.17 30.31 26.38
CA ILE A 48 9.94 30.39 27.63
C ILE A 48 11.47 30.42 27.40
N ALA A 49 11.93 30.30 26.16
CA ALA A 49 13.36 30.23 25.84
C ALA A 49 14.07 31.53 26.25
N GLY A 50 15.07 31.42 27.12
CA GLY A 50 15.84 32.56 27.64
C GLY A 50 15.11 33.44 28.65
N ALA A 51 13.82 33.19 28.89
CA ALA A 51 12.97 33.95 29.80
C ALA A 51 12.86 33.34 31.20
N VAL A 52 13.04 32.03 31.32
CA VAL A 52 12.92 31.29 32.59
C VAL A 52 14.27 30.75 33.05
N GLU A 53 14.36 30.39 34.33
CA GLU A 53 15.54 29.73 34.89
C GLU A 53 15.85 28.43 34.11
N PRO A 54 17.14 28.10 33.87
CA PRO A 54 17.52 26.89 33.15
C PRO A 54 16.91 25.59 33.69
N ARG A 55 16.79 25.44 35.01
CA ARG A 55 16.15 24.25 35.64
C ARG A 55 14.67 24.16 35.27
N MET A 56 13.96 25.29 35.28
CA MET A 56 12.56 25.34 34.86
C MET A 56 12.40 24.96 33.40
N PHE A 57 13.24 25.53 32.53
CA PHE A 57 13.24 25.21 31.11
C PHE A 57 13.46 23.70 30.88
N GLN A 58 14.44 23.10 31.57
CA GLN A 58 14.70 21.67 31.51
C GLN A 58 13.51 20.83 31.98
N ALA A 59 12.85 21.22 33.06
CA ALA A 59 11.69 20.51 33.57
C ALA A 59 10.50 20.55 32.59
N VAL A 60 10.20 21.72 31.99
CA VAL A 60 9.13 21.83 30.97
C VAL A 60 9.46 20.99 29.75
N ARG A 61 10.71 21.08 29.25
CA ARG A 61 11.17 20.28 28.11
C ARG A 61 11.04 18.79 28.38
N ALA A 62 11.46 18.34 29.56
CA ALA A 62 11.43 16.93 29.96
C ALA A 62 10.00 16.37 29.99
N VAL A 63 9.02 17.16 30.44
CA VAL A 63 7.60 16.78 30.39
C VAL A 63 7.11 16.65 28.95
N LEU A 64 7.48 17.59 28.07
CA LEU A 64 7.11 17.53 26.66
C LEU A 64 7.75 16.33 25.96
N ASP A 65 9.04 16.10 26.18
CA ASP A 65 9.76 14.95 25.65
C ASP A 65 9.07 13.64 26.09
N PHE A 66 8.69 13.53 27.37
CA PHE A 66 7.92 12.39 27.86
C PHE A 66 6.57 12.22 27.14
N ILE A 67 5.81 13.32 26.98
CA ILE A 67 4.50 13.29 26.30
C ILE A 67 4.67 12.83 24.85
N TYR A 68 5.67 13.32 24.14
CA TYR A 68 5.95 12.90 22.76
C TYR A 68 6.36 11.43 22.68
N TYR A 69 7.22 10.95 23.58
CA TYR A 69 7.54 9.52 23.63
C TYR A 69 6.31 8.68 23.95
N ALA A 70 5.46 9.11 24.89
CA ALA A 70 4.24 8.40 25.25
C ALA A 70 3.25 8.26 24.09
N GLN A 71 3.31 9.13 23.08
CA GLN A 71 2.44 9.11 21.89
C GLN A 71 2.94 8.18 20.77
N TYR A 72 4.10 7.53 20.93
CA TYR A 72 4.62 6.64 19.90
C TYR A 72 3.74 5.39 19.76
N GLN A 73 3.38 5.06 18.53
CA GLN A 73 2.59 3.85 18.23
C GLN A 73 3.39 2.56 18.44
N ALA A 74 4.72 2.64 18.40
CA ALA A 74 5.63 1.53 18.65
C ALA A 74 6.83 1.99 19.49
N HIS A 75 7.26 1.13 20.41
CA HIS A 75 8.39 1.40 21.29
C HIS A 75 9.51 0.39 21.08
N THR A 76 10.74 0.87 21.22
CA THR A 76 11.96 0.05 21.32
C THR A 76 12.54 0.25 22.72
N ASP A 77 13.49 -0.60 23.13
CA ASP A 77 14.18 -0.42 24.41
C ASP A 77 14.86 0.95 24.51
N THR A 78 15.36 1.48 23.38
CA THR A 78 15.97 2.81 23.33
C THR A 78 14.93 3.92 23.56
N THR A 79 13.74 3.82 22.96
CA THR A 79 12.71 4.87 23.17
C THR A 79 12.12 4.79 24.57
N LEU A 80 11.98 3.59 25.15
CA LEU A 80 11.56 3.44 26.55
C LEU A 80 12.60 3.97 27.54
N MET A 81 13.89 3.76 27.27
CA MET A 81 14.97 4.34 28.08
C MET A 81 14.92 5.87 28.02
N ARG A 82 14.81 6.47 26.83
CA ARG A 82 14.68 7.93 26.67
C ARG A 82 13.44 8.50 27.34
N MET A 83 12.33 7.76 27.33
CA MET A 83 11.11 8.12 28.03
C MET A 83 11.31 8.13 29.56
N GLN A 84 12.05 7.16 30.09
CA GLN A 84 12.42 7.13 31.51
C GLN A 84 13.38 8.27 31.85
N ASP A 85 14.40 8.52 31.02
CA ASP A 85 15.36 9.62 31.20
C ASP A 85 14.63 10.97 31.24
N ALA A 86 13.63 11.18 30.37
CA ALA A 86 12.80 12.38 30.39
C ALA A 86 12.02 12.52 31.72
N LEU A 87 11.47 11.43 32.25
CA LEU A 87 10.82 11.45 33.57
C LEU A 87 11.80 11.80 34.69
N ASP A 88 13.00 11.25 34.66
CA ASP A 88 14.04 11.46 35.68
C ASP A 88 14.53 12.91 35.65
N ILE A 89 14.80 13.46 34.46
CA ILE A 89 15.16 14.89 34.28
C ILE A 89 14.06 15.79 34.83
N PHE A 90 12.79 15.48 34.58
CA PHE A 90 11.68 16.24 35.16
C PHE A 90 11.70 16.16 36.68
N HIS A 91 11.88 14.98 37.27
CA HIS A 91 11.89 14.81 38.72
C HIS A 91 13.09 15.47 39.41
N THR A 92 14.26 15.51 38.77
CA THR A 92 15.44 16.24 39.28
C THR A 92 15.22 17.76 39.27
N ASN A 93 14.46 18.28 38.30
CA ASN A 93 14.33 19.73 38.11
C ASN A 93 13.02 20.34 38.64
N LYS A 94 11.97 19.54 38.89
CA LYS A 94 10.63 20.06 39.26
C LYS A 94 10.59 20.88 40.55
N GLU A 95 11.54 20.70 41.46
CA GLU A 95 11.56 21.43 42.73
C GLU A 95 11.71 22.94 42.53
N VAL A 96 12.30 23.37 41.40
CA VAL A 96 12.42 24.79 41.03
C VAL A 96 11.07 25.51 41.00
N PHE A 97 9.98 24.83 40.63
CA PHE A 97 8.65 25.46 40.62
C PHE A 97 8.12 25.70 42.04
N VAL A 98 8.55 24.90 43.02
CA VAL A 98 8.21 25.09 44.44
C VAL A 98 9.09 26.16 45.05
N GLU A 99 10.40 26.12 44.77
CA GLU A 99 11.38 27.11 45.21
C GLU A 99 10.99 28.54 44.76
N LEU A 100 10.49 28.69 43.53
CA LEU A 100 10.01 29.96 42.98
C LEU A 100 8.59 30.34 43.42
N GLY A 101 7.94 29.53 44.26
CA GLY A 101 6.59 29.79 44.76
C GLY A 101 5.49 29.70 43.70
N LEU A 102 5.76 29.10 42.53
CA LEU A 102 4.75 28.94 41.46
C LEU A 102 3.74 27.84 41.78
N ARG A 103 4.12 26.87 42.62
CA ARG A 103 3.25 25.77 43.05
C ARG A 103 3.71 25.21 44.39
N GLU A 104 2.76 24.83 45.24
CA GLU A 104 3.07 24.26 46.57
C GLU A 104 3.62 22.83 46.50
N HIS A 105 3.07 21.97 45.63
CA HIS A 105 3.47 20.57 45.52
C HIS A 105 3.17 19.96 44.15
N PHE A 106 3.82 18.82 43.84
CA PHE A 106 3.58 18.03 42.62
C PHE A 106 2.72 16.77 42.85
N ASN A 107 1.92 16.73 43.92
CA ASN A 107 0.99 15.63 44.22
C ASN A 107 -0.25 15.64 43.30
N ILE A 108 0.00 15.51 42.00
CA ILE A 108 -1.02 15.57 40.96
C ILE A 108 -1.13 14.16 40.35
N PRO A 109 -2.33 13.56 40.31
CA PRO A 109 -2.51 12.20 39.81
C PRO A 109 -1.89 11.95 38.43
N LYS A 110 -1.93 12.94 37.53
CA LYS A 110 -1.32 12.86 36.20
C LYS A 110 0.21 12.75 36.23
N PHE A 111 0.90 13.51 37.10
CA PHE A 111 2.36 13.38 37.23
C PHE A 111 2.75 12.10 37.96
N HIS A 112 1.91 11.63 38.87
CA HIS A 112 2.13 10.34 39.52
C HIS A 112 1.98 9.18 38.53
N SER A 113 0.96 9.21 37.67
CA SER A 113 0.71 8.14 36.70
C SER A 113 1.84 7.98 35.69
N MET A 114 2.54 9.07 35.31
CA MET A 114 3.71 9.03 34.41
C MET A 114 4.79 8.04 34.88
N ARG A 115 4.93 7.81 36.19
CA ARG A 115 5.89 6.84 36.76
C ARG A 115 5.62 5.40 36.35
N HIS A 116 4.39 5.09 35.97
CA HIS A 116 3.96 3.74 35.64
C HIS A 116 3.95 3.47 34.13
N TYR A 117 4.16 4.48 33.27
CA TYR A 117 4.03 4.31 31.82
C TYR A 117 5.01 3.30 31.25
N VAL A 118 6.30 3.38 31.59
CA VAL A 118 7.31 2.47 31.01
C VAL A 118 6.99 1.01 31.36
N GLN A 119 6.59 0.75 32.61
CA GLN A 119 6.18 -0.58 33.03
C GLN A 119 4.88 -1.02 32.34
N ALA A 120 3.89 -0.13 32.27
CA ALA A 120 2.62 -0.39 31.60
C ALA A 120 2.81 -0.73 30.12
N ILE A 121 3.65 0.04 29.41
CA ILE A 121 3.94 -0.16 27.98
C ILE A 121 4.62 -1.51 27.76
N ARG A 122 5.55 -1.90 28.64
CA ARG A 122 6.17 -3.23 28.58
C ARG A 122 5.17 -4.37 28.83
N SER A 123 4.18 -4.19 29.70
CA SER A 123 3.22 -5.23 30.03
C SER A 123 2.00 -5.30 29.09
N LEU A 124 1.56 -4.16 28.53
CA LEU A 124 0.27 -4.04 27.84
C LEU A 124 0.40 -3.60 26.37
N GLY A 125 1.58 -3.14 25.94
CA GLY A 125 1.80 -2.57 24.60
C GLY A 125 1.73 -1.04 24.58
N SER A 126 1.77 -0.45 23.38
CA SER A 126 1.75 1.01 23.21
C SER A 126 0.45 1.64 23.70
N THR A 127 0.50 2.93 24.02
CA THR A 127 -0.61 3.68 24.63
C THR A 127 -1.78 3.94 23.67
N ASP A 128 -1.55 3.86 22.37
CA ASP A 128 -2.54 4.14 21.33
C ASP A 128 -3.78 3.24 21.45
N GLY A 129 -3.58 1.97 21.81
CA GLY A 129 -4.67 1.00 22.01
C GLY A 129 -5.52 1.22 23.26
N PHE A 130 -5.12 2.12 24.16
CA PHE A 130 -5.79 2.38 25.44
C PHE A 130 -6.28 3.83 25.58
N ASN A 131 -6.20 4.62 24.52
CA ASN A 131 -6.67 6.00 24.57
C ASN A 131 -8.22 6.05 24.58
N SER A 132 -8.77 7.14 25.13
CA SER A 132 -10.22 7.37 25.15
C SER A 132 -10.70 8.21 23.96
N GLU A 133 -9.83 8.57 23.01
CA GLU A 133 -10.21 9.40 21.86
C GLU A 133 -11.21 8.66 20.97
N SER A 134 -11.00 7.35 20.73
CA SER A 134 -11.93 6.53 19.95
C SER A 134 -13.33 6.41 20.59
N PRO A 135 -13.49 6.01 21.86
CA PRO A 135 -14.83 5.96 22.47
C PRO A 135 -15.47 7.35 22.61
N GLU A 136 -14.70 8.42 22.83
CA GLU A 136 -15.25 9.78 22.84
C GLU A 136 -15.77 10.20 21.46
N ARG A 137 -15.11 9.81 20.37
CA ARG A 137 -15.59 10.03 19.01
C ARG A 137 -16.90 9.27 18.76
N LEU A 138 -16.94 7.99 19.13
CA LEU A 138 -18.13 7.16 18.99
C LEU A 138 -19.32 7.68 19.81
N HIS A 139 -19.07 8.40 20.90
CA HIS A 139 -20.14 9.05 21.67
C HIS A 139 -20.88 10.14 20.87
N ILE A 140 -20.27 10.72 19.82
CA ILE A 140 -20.99 11.60 18.89
C ILE A 140 -22.02 10.78 18.11
N ASP A 141 -21.54 9.78 17.38
CA ASP A 141 -22.35 9.01 16.44
C ASP A 141 -23.41 8.16 17.17
N TYR A 142 -23.05 7.56 18.31
CA TYR A 142 -23.93 6.63 19.02
C TYR A 142 -24.81 7.27 20.09
N ALA A 143 -24.38 8.39 20.68
CA ALA A 143 -25.15 9.03 21.73
C ALA A 143 -25.77 10.36 21.28
N LYS A 144 -24.98 11.29 20.74
CA LYS A 144 -25.49 12.63 20.40
C LYS A 144 -26.48 12.59 19.24
N ASP A 145 -26.14 11.90 18.15
CA ASP A 145 -27.00 11.84 16.97
C ASP A 145 -28.29 11.07 17.28
N ALA A 146 -28.18 9.93 17.95
CA ALA A 146 -29.34 9.16 18.43
C ALA A 146 -30.24 10.00 19.35
N TYR A 147 -29.65 10.75 20.29
CA TYR A 147 -30.41 11.64 21.18
C TYR A 147 -31.08 12.79 20.44
N GLN A 148 -30.41 13.36 19.44
CA GLN A 148 -30.93 14.47 18.62
C GLN A 148 -32.16 14.05 17.81
N VAL A 149 -32.19 12.81 17.30
CA VAL A 149 -33.31 12.25 16.53
C VAL A 149 -34.45 11.77 17.44
N SER A 150 -34.16 11.48 18.72
CA SER A 150 -35.17 11.06 19.69
C SER A 150 -36.18 12.16 20.02
N ASN A 151 -37.37 11.77 20.49
CA ASN A 151 -38.34 12.72 21.04
C ASN A 151 -38.03 13.14 22.49
N LYS A 152 -36.91 12.66 23.05
CA LYS A 152 -36.39 12.92 24.41
C LYS A 152 -37.26 12.42 25.57
N VAL A 153 -38.27 11.60 25.28
CA VAL A 153 -39.09 10.89 26.28
C VAL A 153 -38.67 9.44 26.29
N ASP A 154 -38.18 8.93 27.42
CA ASP A 154 -37.56 7.59 27.49
C ASP A 154 -36.49 7.39 26.41
N TYR A 155 -35.56 8.35 26.35
CA TYR A 155 -34.57 8.46 25.28
C TYR A 155 -33.63 7.26 25.21
N ILE A 156 -33.40 6.52 26.31
CA ILE A 156 -32.53 5.35 26.31
C ILE A 156 -33.11 4.27 25.40
N ALA A 157 -34.39 3.92 25.56
CA ALA A 157 -35.03 2.91 24.72
C ALA A 157 -35.05 3.32 23.23
N GLN A 158 -35.29 4.61 22.96
CA GLN A 158 -35.30 5.14 21.60
C GLN A 158 -33.90 5.15 20.96
N MET A 159 -32.87 5.55 21.72
CA MET A 159 -31.49 5.54 21.25
C MET A 159 -31.01 4.13 20.96
N THR A 160 -31.31 3.16 21.83
CA THR A 160 -31.01 1.75 21.59
C THR A 160 -31.68 1.25 20.31
N HIS A 161 -32.98 1.52 20.14
CA HIS A 161 -33.70 1.10 18.94
C HIS A 161 -33.16 1.78 17.67
N TRP A 162 -32.80 3.05 17.76
CA TRP A 162 -32.17 3.77 16.65
C TRP A 162 -30.84 3.13 16.24
N LEU A 163 -30.01 2.72 17.20
CA LEU A 163 -28.75 2.01 16.94
C LEU A 163 -28.98 0.66 16.27
N GLU A 164 -29.93 -0.14 16.76
CA GLU A 164 -30.32 -1.41 16.14
C GLU A 164 -30.72 -1.23 14.66
N LEU A 165 -31.47 -0.17 14.36
CA LEU A 165 -31.85 0.16 12.98
C LEU A 165 -30.64 0.56 12.13
N GLN A 166 -29.70 1.35 12.66
CA GLN A 166 -28.48 1.71 11.94
C GLN A 166 -27.62 0.47 11.64
N GLU A 167 -27.46 -0.44 12.61
CA GLU A 167 -26.75 -1.71 12.41
C GLU A 167 -27.43 -2.59 11.37
N ALA A 168 -28.76 -2.68 11.39
CA ALA A 168 -29.52 -3.44 10.40
C ALA A 168 -29.37 -2.87 8.98
N ILE A 169 -29.44 -1.55 8.83
CA ILE A 169 -29.23 -0.85 7.55
C ILE A 169 -27.81 -1.08 7.06
N PHE A 170 -26.81 -0.98 7.93
CA PHE A 170 -25.42 -1.21 7.59
C PHE A 170 -25.18 -2.65 7.12
N CYS A 171 -25.64 -3.65 7.88
CA CYS A 171 -25.57 -5.06 7.52
C CYS A 171 -26.27 -5.34 6.18
N HIS A 172 -27.45 -4.74 5.96
CA HIS A 172 -28.18 -4.88 4.72
C HIS A 172 -27.44 -4.24 3.53
N GLY A 173 -26.81 -3.08 3.74
CA GLY A 173 -25.95 -2.44 2.74
C GLY A 173 -24.79 -3.32 2.31
N ILE A 174 -24.10 -3.94 3.28
CA ILE A 174 -23.04 -4.93 3.00
C ILE A 174 -23.59 -6.12 2.20
N TYR A 175 -24.75 -6.64 2.60
CA TYR A 175 -25.40 -7.76 1.90
C TYR A 175 -25.73 -7.39 0.44
N LEU A 176 -26.25 -6.19 0.19
CA LEU A 176 -26.55 -5.72 -1.17
C LEU A 176 -25.27 -5.59 -2.01
N GLN A 177 -24.18 -5.07 -1.44
CA GLN A 177 -22.88 -4.98 -2.13
C GLN A 177 -22.35 -6.39 -2.49
N TRP A 178 -22.42 -7.32 -1.53
CA TRP A 178 -22.04 -8.72 -1.78
C TRP A 178 -22.93 -9.39 -2.85
N SER A 179 -24.24 -9.17 -2.79
CA SER A 179 -25.19 -9.70 -3.78
C SER A 179 -24.94 -9.12 -5.18
N ALA A 180 -24.61 -7.84 -5.27
CA ALA A 180 -24.23 -7.19 -6.53
C ALA A 180 -22.93 -7.79 -7.10
N SER A 181 -21.94 -8.07 -6.24
CA SER A 181 -20.67 -8.70 -6.64
C SER A 181 -20.82 -10.14 -7.16
N GLN A 182 -21.89 -10.86 -6.79
CA GLN A 182 -22.21 -12.19 -7.33
C GLN A 182 -23.01 -12.15 -8.63
N SER A 183 -23.67 -11.02 -8.89
CA SER A 183 -24.46 -10.78 -10.10
C SER A 183 -23.58 -10.41 -11.30
N ASP A 184 -22.27 -10.28 -11.08
CA ASP A 184 -21.34 -9.80 -12.08
C ASP A 184 -21.15 -10.85 -13.18
N ARG A 185 -21.54 -10.49 -14.41
CA ARG A 185 -21.11 -11.22 -15.60
C ARG A 185 -19.58 -11.29 -15.56
N PRO A 186 -18.95 -12.38 -16.04
CA PRO A 186 -17.50 -12.49 -16.05
C PRO A 186 -16.90 -11.22 -16.65
N PHE A 187 -16.14 -10.48 -15.83
CA PHE A 187 -15.50 -9.24 -16.23
C PHE A 187 -14.70 -9.49 -17.50
N ASP A 188 -15.04 -8.78 -18.58
CA ASP A 188 -14.36 -8.97 -19.86
C ASP A 188 -12.97 -8.32 -19.79
N LEU A 189 -12.01 -9.06 -19.24
CA LEU A 189 -10.61 -8.63 -19.17
C LEU A 189 -10.01 -8.37 -20.56
N ASP A 190 -10.59 -8.92 -21.63
CA ASP A 190 -10.11 -8.65 -22.99
C ASP A 190 -10.44 -7.19 -23.38
N ALA A 191 -11.46 -6.56 -22.76
CA ALA A 191 -11.78 -5.15 -22.95
C ALA A 191 -10.82 -4.17 -22.25
N LEU A 192 -10.10 -4.60 -21.20
CA LEU A 192 -9.06 -3.78 -20.53
C LEU A 192 -7.80 -3.61 -21.41
N GLU A 193 -7.60 -4.50 -22.38
CA GLU A 193 -6.47 -4.43 -23.31
C GLU A 193 -6.71 -3.45 -24.47
N ASP A 194 -7.97 -3.04 -24.70
CA ASP A 194 -8.40 -2.19 -25.81
C ASP A 194 -8.75 -0.74 -25.38
N GLN A 195 -8.63 -0.41 -24.09
CA GLN A 195 -8.85 0.95 -23.58
C GLN A 195 -7.57 1.79 -23.68
N ASP A 196 -7.69 2.91 -24.40
CA ASP A 196 -6.68 3.97 -24.54
C ASP A 196 -6.48 4.76 -23.23
N GLU A 197 -5.30 5.38 -23.08
CA GLU A 197 -4.61 5.84 -21.86
C GLU A 197 -5.30 6.85 -20.90
N ASP A 198 -6.58 7.22 -21.07
CA ASP A 198 -7.16 8.34 -20.31
C ASP A 198 -8.10 7.97 -19.14
N HIS A 199 -8.18 6.68 -18.78
CA HIS A 199 -8.93 6.26 -17.59
C HIS A 199 -8.01 5.63 -16.56
N GLU A 200 -7.70 6.41 -15.52
CA GLU A 200 -7.36 5.92 -14.18
C GLU A 200 -8.14 4.62 -13.94
N ALA A 201 -7.40 3.52 -13.74
CA ALA A 201 -7.96 2.20 -13.58
C ALA A 201 -9.13 2.27 -12.59
N ALA A 202 -10.35 2.17 -13.12
CA ALA A 202 -11.56 2.14 -12.31
C ALA A 202 -11.36 0.98 -11.33
N GLY A 203 -11.20 1.32 -10.05
CA GLY A 203 -10.79 0.40 -9.02
C GLY A 203 -11.69 -0.83 -9.03
N LEU A 204 -11.09 -1.99 -9.31
CA LEU A 204 -11.78 -3.28 -9.25
C LEU A 204 -12.10 -3.57 -7.78
N GLU A 205 -13.36 -3.40 -7.37
CA GLU A 205 -13.80 -3.59 -5.98
C GLU A 205 -13.32 -4.94 -5.40
N SER A 206 -12.90 -4.89 -4.12
CA SER A 206 -12.15 -5.89 -3.31
C SER A 206 -12.69 -7.35 -3.31
N GLY A 207 -13.83 -7.63 -3.94
CA GLY A 207 -14.39 -8.98 -4.13
C GLY A 207 -14.00 -9.69 -5.43
N THR A 208 -13.37 -9.02 -6.41
CA THR A 208 -13.20 -9.57 -7.76
C THR A 208 -11.94 -10.44 -7.95
N ALA A 209 -10.85 -10.20 -7.23
CA ALA A 209 -9.57 -10.87 -7.49
C ALA A 209 -9.64 -12.41 -7.34
N ASP A 210 -10.29 -12.92 -6.30
CA ASP A 210 -10.38 -14.38 -6.05
C ASP A 210 -11.30 -15.08 -7.07
N SER A 211 -12.32 -14.39 -7.60
CA SER A 211 -13.15 -14.90 -8.71
C SER A 211 -12.37 -14.94 -10.03
N LEU A 212 -11.51 -13.94 -10.24
CA LEU A 212 -10.67 -13.83 -11.44
C LEU A 212 -9.52 -14.82 -11.48
N LEU A 213 -9.04 -15.34 -10.34
CA LEU A 213 -7.99 -16.37 -10.29
C LEU A 213 -8.28 -17.57 -11.21
N SER A 214 -9.56 -17.93 -11.38
CA SER A 214 -10.00 -19.01 -12.28
C SER A 214 -9.68 -18.76 -13.76
N GLN A 215 -9.46 -17.50 -14.15
CA GLN A 215 -9.18 -17.08 -15.52
C GLN A 215 -7.68 -16.88 -15.80
N PHE A 216 -6.81 -17.09 -14.80
CA PHE A 216 -5.36 -16.92 -14.91
C PHE A 216 -4.64 -18.27 -14.85
N ILE A 217 -3.54 -18.37 -15.59
CA ILE A 217 -2.68 -19.55 -15.56
C ILE A 217 -1.82 -19.48 -14.28
N PRO A 218 -1.85 -20.49 -13.40
CA PRO A 218 -1.03 -20.51 -12.20
C PRO A 218 0.46 -20.49 -12.57
N SER A 219 1.21 -19.56 -11.99
CA SER A 219 2.66 -19.45 -12.21
C SER A 219 3.49 -20.56 -11.54
N GLY A 220 2.87 -21.35 -10.65
CA GLY A 220 3.53 -22.43 -9.91
C GLY A 220 4.44 -21.97 -8.76
N LEU A 221 4.61 -20.65 -8.57
CA LEU A 221 5.50 -20.08 -7.56
C LEU A 221 4.83 -19.88 -6.18
N LEU A 222 3.53 -19.52 -6.14
CA LEU A 222 2.74 -19.27 -4.92
C LEU A 222 1.22 -19.38 -5.21
N THR A 223 0.41 -19.80 -4.22
CA THR A 223 -1.06 -19.71 -4.27
C THR A 223 -1.48 -18.24 -4.34
N SER A 224 -2.22 -17.84 -5.38
CA SER A 224 -2.61 -16.46 -5.78
C SER A 224 -1.75 -15.74 -6.84
N HIS A 225 -0.68 -16.37 -7.36
CA HIS A 225 0.08 -15.79 -8.48
C HIS A 225 -0.31 -16.44 -9.81
N GLY A 226 -0.71 -15.61 -10.77
CA GLY A 226 -1.03 -16.09 -12.11
C GLY A 226 -0.82 -15.03 -13.17
N TYR A 227 -0.69 -15.47 -14.41
CA TYR A 227 -0.63 -14.61 -15.57
C TYR A 227 -1.73 -14.98 -16.57
N ARG A 228 -2.21 -13.98 -17.31
CA ARG A 228 -3.16 -14.16 -18.42
C ARG A 228 -2.63 -13.45 -19.65
N VAL A 229 -2.75 -14.15 -20.77
CA VAL A 229 -2.46 -13.64 -22.12
C VAL A 229 -3.76 -13.66 -22.91
N ALA A 230 -3.92 -12.70 -23.82
CA ALA A 230 -5.08 -12.60 -24.70
C ALA A 230 -5.40 -13.93 -25.41
N LYS A 231 -6.68 -14.25 -25.54
CA LYS A 231 -7.13 -15.48 -26.23
C LYS A 231 -6.80 -15.47 -27.71
N SER A 232 -6.82 -14.29 -28.33
CA SER A 232 -6.52 -14.09 -29.75
C SER A 232 -5.17 -13.40 -29.89
N CYS A 233 -4.27 -13.98 -30.69
CA CYS A 233 -2.95 -13.42 -30.92
C CYS A 233 -3.01 -12.24 -31.91
N PRO A 234 -2.59 -11.02 -31.53
CA PRO A 234 -2.58 -9.85 -32.41
C PRO A 234 -1.58 -9.99 -33.57
N PHE A 235 -0.44 -10.66 -33.33
CA PHE A 235 0.61 -10.86 -34.33
C PHE A 235 0.97 -12.35 -34.42
N PRO A 236 0.17 -13.16 -35.13
CA PRO A 236 0.47 -14.58 -35.27
C PRO A 236 1.62 -14.80 -36.26
N ASN A 237 2.39 -15.87 -36.06
CA ASN A 237 3.36 -16.40 -37.01
C ASN A 237 4.49 -15.43 -37.44
N VAL A 238 5.02 -14.65 -36.49
CA VAL A 238 6.09 -13.66 -36.68
C VAL A 238 7.45 -14.35 -36.78
N SER A 239 8.28 -13.96 -37.76
CA SER A 239 9.66 -14.48 -37.90
C SER A 239 10.63 -13.83 -36.91
N VAL A 240 11.70 -14.54 -36.56
CA VAL A 240 12.77 -14.03 -35.69
C VAL A 240 13.39 -12.73 -36.20
N SER A 241 13.61 -12.64 -37.51
CA SER A 241 14.11 -11.39 -38.15
C SER A 241 13.19 -10.20 -37.89
N ARG A 242 11.88 -10.42 -37.83
CA ARG A 242 10.88 -9.39 -37.57
C ARG A 242 10.77 -9.06 -36.07
N LEU A 243 10.98 -10.05 -35.20
CA LEU A 243 11.13 -9.82 -33.74
C LEU A 243 12.30 -8.90 -33.43
N GLN A 244 13.46 -9.15 -34.05
CA GLN A 244 14.66 -8.35 -33.84
C GLN A 244 14.52 -6.92 -34.36
N THR A 245 13.99 -6.77 -35.59
CA THR A 245 13.93 -5.46 -36.26
C THR A 245 12.78 -4.58 -35.80
N ILE A 246 11.58 -5.14 -35.60
CA ILE A 246 10.38 -4.36 -35.29
C ILE A 246 10.12 -4.30 -33.79
N PHE A 247 10.23 -5.44 -33.10
CA PHE A 247 9.97 -5.50 -31.66
C PHE A 247 11.23 -5.18 -30.82
N GLY A 248 12.40 -5.07 -31.45
CA GLY A 248 13.66 -4.72 -30.79
C GLY A 248 14.25 -5.85 -29.94
N ALA A 249 13.81 -7.09 -30.15
CA ALA A 249 14.25 -8.26 -29.39
C ALA A 249 15.55 -8.84 -29.97
N ILE A 250 16.64 -8.07 -29.89
CA ILE A 250 17.93 -8.36 -30.58
C ILE A 250 18.51 -9.72 -30.16
N ASP A 251 18.52 -10.00 -28.85
CA ASP A 251 19.11 -11.21 -28.27
C ASP A 251 18.09 -12.35 -28.06
N PHE A 252 16.98 -12.33 -28.80
CA PHE A 252 15.86 -13.24 -28.54
C PHE A 252 16.23 -14.73 -28.59
N ILE A 253 16.95 -15.17 -29.63
CA ILE A 253 17.33 -16.59 -29.79
C ILE A 253 18.32 -17.06 -28.72
N PRO A 254 19.43 -16.35 -28.44
CA PRO A 254 20.33 -16.72 -27.33
C PRO A 254 19.60 -16.84 -25.98
N VAL A 255 18.67 -15.93 -25.71
CA VAL A 255 17.89 -15.91 -24.47
C VAL A 255 16.93 -17.09 -24.41
N LEU A 256 16.21 -17.36 -25.50
CA LEU A 256 15.28 -18.48 -25.59
C LEU A 256 16.02 -19.81 -25.43
N GLN A 257 17.18 -19.97 -26.05
CA GLN A 257 18.00 -21.17 -25.91
C GLN A 257 18.46 -21.35 -24.45
N THR A 258 18.95 -20.28 -23.82
CA THR A 258 19.33 -20.32 -22.39
C THR A 258 18.17 -20.74 -21.50
N PHE A 259 16.96 -20.24 -21.78
CA PHE A 259 15.75 -20.60 -21.06
C PHE A 259 15.37 -22.08 -21.25
N LEU A 260 15.41 -22.57 -22.50
CA LEU A 260 15.14 -23.98 -22.84
C LEU A 260 16.14 -24.92 -22.17
N ASP A 261 17.44 -24.58 -22.21
CA ASP A 261 18.50 -25.39 -21.61
C ASP A 261 18.35 -25.45 -20.08
N HIS A 262 17.94 -24.35 -19.44
CA HIS A 262 17.81 -24.26 -17.99
C HIS A 262 16.54 -24.94 -17.44
N HIS A 263 15.38 -24.71 -18.07
CA HIS A 263 14.09 -25.21 -17.58
C HIS A 263 13.69 -26.56 -18.20
N PHE A 264 14.20 -26.90 -19.38
CA PHE A 264 13.89 -28.13 -20.11
C PHE A 264 15.16 -28.84 -20.59
N PRO A 265 16.05 -29.26 -19.67
CA PRO A 265 17.37 -29.83 -20.02
C PRO A 265 17.31 -31.17 -20.77
N ARG A 266 16.13 -31.80 -20.85
CA ARG A 266 15.88 -33.05 -21.59
C ARG A 266 15.22 -32.83 -22.95
N SER A 267 14.94 -31.58 -23.33
CA SER A 267 14.31 -31.28 -24.62
C SER A 267 15.36 -31.27 -25.73
N SER A 268 15.02 -31.82 -26.90
CA SER A 268 15.87 -31.79 -28.10
C SER A 268 15.58 -30.56 -28.98
N VAL A 269 14.84 -29.58 -28.46
CA VAL A 269 14.37 -28.41 -29.20
C VAL A 269 15.43 -27.32 -29.10
N SER A 270 16.01 -26.96 -30.24
CA SER A 270 16.94 -25.82 -30.35
C SER A 270 16.24 -24.65 -31.01
N ALA A 271 16.36 -23.46 -30.40
CA ALA A 271 15.84 -22.23 -30.97
C ALA A 271 16.60 -21.89 -32.26
N SER A 272 15.84 -21.67 -33.34
CA SER A 272 16.35 -21.38 -34.67
C SER A 272 15.90 -20.01 -35.17
N ASN A 273 16.71 -19.37 -36.01
CA ASN A 273 16.36 -18.12 -36.68
C ASN A 273 15.21 -18.27 -37.70
N TYR A 274 14.87 -19.51 -38.06
CA TYR A 274 13.78 -19.83 -38.99
C TYR A 274 12.44 -20.07 -38.28
N ASP A 275 12.45 -20.11 -36.94
CA ASP A 275 11.25 -20.36 -36.16
C ASP A 275 10.27 -19.20 -36.26
N ARG A 276 9.00 -19.51 -36.02
CA ARG A 276 7.92 -18.55 -36.06
C ARG A 276 7.10 -18.59 -34.80
N PHE A 277 6.60 -17.43 -34.44
CA PHE A 277 6.33 -17.08 -33.07
C PHE A 277 5.08 -16.20 -33.01
N ASP A 278 4.12 -16.58 -32.16
CA ASP A 278 2.93 -15.79 -31.88
C ASP A 278 3.25 -14.71 -30.84
N VAL A 279 3.05 -13.43 -31.21
CA VAL A 279 3.43 -12.28 -30.37
C VAL A 279 2.20 -11.53 -29.88
N PHE A 280 2.15 -11.31 -28.57
CA PHE A 280 1.07 -10.64 -27.87
C PHE A 280 1.46 -9.21 -27.48
N LYS A 281 0.46 -8.31 -27.42
CA LYS A 281 0.65 -6.88 -27.11
C LYS A 281 0.79 -6.60 -25.60
N SER A 282 0.20 -7.47 -24.78
CA SER A 282 0.11 -7.29 -23.33
C SER A 282 0.07 -8.62 -22.60
N ILE A 283 0.44 -8.56 -21.32
CA ILE A 283 0.24 -9.62 -20.34
C ILE A 283 -0.37 -9.03 -19.08
N LEU A 284 -1.36 -9.72 -18.52
CA LEU A 284 -1.97 -9.37 -17.25
C LEU A 284 -1.37 -10.24 -16.15
N LEU A 285 -0.91 -9.62 -15.06
CA LEU A 285 -0.30 -10.26 -13.91
C LEU A 285 -1.17 -10.04 -12.67
N ILE A 286 -1.43 -11.11 -11.90
CA ILE A 286 -1.99 -11.01 -10.55
C ILE A 286 -0.85 -11.06 -9.54
N LEU A 287 -0.73 -10.01 -8.75
CA LEU A 287 0.19 -9.93 -7.62
C LEU A 287 -0.48 -10.41 -6.31
N PRO A 288 0.30 -10.95 -5.35
CA PRO A 288 -0.24 -11.40 -4.08
C PRO A 288 -0.81 -10.24 -3.27
N LYS A 289 -1.82 -10.54 -2.46
CA LYS A 289 -2.41 -9.56 -1.54
C LYS A 289 -1.32 -9.04 -0.61
N LYS A 290 -1.09 -7.72 -0.60
CA LYS A 290 -0.19 -7.05 0.34
C LYS A 290 -1.05 -6.35 1.38
N SER A 291 -0.84 -6.64 2.67
CA SER A 291 -1.60 -6.05 3.79
C SER A 291 -1.63 -4.52 3.80
N HIS A 292 -0.67 -3.86 3.15
CA HIS A 292 -0.50 -2.41 3.13
C HIS A 292 -0.90 -1.74 1.79
N VAL A 293 -1.32 -2.52 0.79
CA VAL A 293 -1.76 -1.99 -0.51
C VAL A 293 -3.19 -2.45 -0.73
N SER A 294 -4.07 -1.51 -1.07
CA SER A 294 -5.47 -1.80 -1.36
C SER A 294 -5.62 -2.98 -2.32
N ASP A 295 -6.56 -3.89 -2.02
CA ASP A 295 -6.85 -5.06 -2.85
C ASP A 295 -7.22 -4.68 -4.30
N LEU A 296 -7.66 -3.44 -4.51
CA LEU A 296 -8.02 -2.87 -5.82
C LEU A 296 -6.84 -2.81 -6.81
N LYS A 297 -5.58 -2.94 -6.34
CA LYS A 297 -4.35 -2.79 -7.17
C LYS A 297 -3.56 -4.09 -7.36
N GLN A 298 -4.24 -5.24 -7.36
CA GLN A 298 -3.60 -6.55 -7.52
C GLN A 298 -3.33 -6.93 -8.98
N LEU A 299 -4.01 -6.29 -9.95
CA LEU A 299 -3.83 -6.56 -11.39
C LEU A 299 -2.87 -5.54 -12.01
N ASN A 300 -1.80 -6.03 -12.63
CA ASN A 300 -0.88 -5.22 -13.42
C ASN A 300 -0.91 -5.65 -14.88
N CYS A 301 -1.15 -4.72 -15.79
CA CYS A 301 -1.01 -4.92 -17.22
C CYS A 301 0.38 -4.47 -17.65
N LEU A 302 1.16 -5.36 -18.27
CA LEU A 302 2.43 -5.02 -18.92
C LEU A 302 2.22 -5.05 -20.43
N ARG A 303 2.47 -3.92 -21.09
CA ARG A 303 2.26 -3.70 -22.52
C ARG A 303 3.61 -3.52 -23.22
N ALA A 304 3.82 -4.26 -24.31
CA ALA A 304 5.00 -4.13 -25.14
C ALA A 304 4.62 -4.39 -26.60
N HIS A 305 4.50 -3.31 -27.39
CA HIS A 305 4.22 -3.42 -28.81
C HIS A 305 4.84 -2.27 -29.64
N PRO A 306 5.22 -2.54 -30.90
CA PRO A 306 5.61 -1.51 -31.85
C PRO A 306 4.39 -0.63 -32.22
N PRO A 307 4.56 0.43 -33.02
CA PRO A 307 3.43 1.22 -33.50
C PRO A 307 2.44 0.33 -34.26
N ILE A 308 1.17 0.33 -33.84
CA ILE A 308 0.14 -0.53 -34.43
C ILE A 308 -0.65 0.28 -35.46
N PRO A 309 -0.69 -0.13 -36.74
CA PRO A 309 -1.49 0.57 -37.74
C PRO A 309 -2.97 0.44 -37.40
N ASN A 310 -3.69 1.57 -37.44
CA ASN A 310 -5.12 1.58 -37.18
C ASN A 310 -5.88 0.88 -38.32
N ARG A 311 -6.97 0.15 -38.00
CA ARG A 311 -7.84 -0.47 -39.01
C ARG A 311 -8.47 0.58 -39.93
N ASP A 312 -8.75 1.77 -39.39
CA ASP A 312 -9.15 2.93 -40.17
C ASP A 312 -7.91 3.71 -40.65
N ARG A 313 -7.66 3.70 -41.97
CA ARG A 313 -6.52 4.39 -42.59
C ARG A 313 -6.54 5.92 -42.40
N ARG A 314 -7.67 6.48 -41.95
CA ARG A 314 -7.82 7.92 -41.67
C ARG A 314 -7.32 8.31 -40.28
N LYS A 315 -7.14 7.34 -39.39
CA LYS A 315 -6.64 7.57 -38.04
C LYS A 315 -5.13 7.29 -37.98
N PRO A 316 -4.37 8.06 -37.18
CA PRO A 316 -2.96 7.78 -36.98
C PRO A 316 -2.77 6.39 -36.34
N ALA A 317 -1.62 5.78 -36.61
CA ALA A 317 -1.22 4.54 -35.94
C ALA A 317 -1.10 4.77 -34.43
N ALA A 318 -1.46 3.76 -33.64
CA ALA A 318 -1.20 3.79 -32.20
C ALA A 318 0.32 3.88 -31.96
N PRO A 319 0.79 4.72 -31.03
CA PRO A 319 2.22 4.86 -30.75
C PRO A 319 2.82 3.53 -30.24
N ALA A 320 4.14 3.38 -30.38
CA ALA A 320 4.83 2.27 -29.73
C ALA A 320 4.72 2.43 -28.20
N HIS A 321 4.46 1.34 -27.49
CA HIS A 321 4.36 1.33 -26.04
C HIS A 321 5.24 0.24 -25.45
N PHE A 322 5.95 0.55 -24.36
CA PHE A 322 6.84 -0.39 -23.69
C PHE A 322 6.88 -0.12 -22.19
N ASP A 323 6.25 -1.00 -21.42
CA ASP A 323 6.28 -0.96 -19.96
C ASP A 323 7.59 -1.53 -19.40
N VAL A 324 8.05 -0.92 -18.31
CA VAL A 324 9.23 -1.38 -17.57
C VAL A 324 8.77 -2.15 -16.33
N ALA A 325 9.21 -3.40 -16.23
CA ALA A 325 8.97 -4.24 -15.06
C ALA A 325 10.28 -4.52 -14.31
N PHE A 326 10.21 -4.48 -12.98
CA PHE A 326 11.30 -4.91 -12.10
C PHE A 326 11.05 -6.35 -11.66
N VAL A 327 12.03 -7.22 -11.89
CA VAL A 327 11.97 -8.63 -11.49
C VAL A 327 12.96 -8.87 -10.35
N VAL A 328 12.48 -9.52 -9.29
CA VAL A 328 13.31 -9.94 -8.16
C VAL A 328 13.80 -11.36 -8.45
N GLU A 329 15.11 -11.53 -8.65
CA GLU A 329 15.71 -12.85 -8.97
C GLU A 329 15.95 -13.71 -7.73
N ASP A 330 16.31 -13.10 -6.60
CA ASP A 330 16.57 -13.80 -5.34
C ASP A 330 15.66 -13.27 -4.23
N HIS A 331 14.66 -14.07 -3.89
CA HIS A 331 13.65 -13.74 -2.90
C HIS A 331 14.18 -13.80 -1.46
N GLU A 332 15.20 -14.62 -1.19
CA GLU A 332 15.80 -14.77 0.14
C GLU A 332 16.72 -13.58 0.44
N LEU A 333 17.52 -13.15 -0.54
CA LEU A 333 18.32 -11.92 -0.45
C LEU A 333 17.43 -10.68 -0.29
N TRP A 334 16.31 -10.62 -1.02
CA TRP A 334 15.34 -9.52 -0.90
C TRP A 334 14.72 -9.42 0.50
N LYS A 335 14.34 -10.55 1.11
CA LYS A 335 13.80 -10.57 2.48
C LYS A 335 14.82 -10.22 3.56
N SER A 336 16.09 -10.57 3.35
CA SER A 336 17.17 -10.32 4.31
C SER A 336 17.60 -8.84 4.41
N GLY A 337 17.12 -7.97 3.52
CA GLY A 337 17.36 -6.53 3.55
C GLY A 337 18.79 -6.10 3.19
N THR A 338 19.65 -7.01 2.72
CA THR A 338 21.09 -6.75 2.51
C THR A 338 21.49 -6.28 1.11
N GLY A 339 20.53 -6.00 0.23
CA GLY A 339 20.80 -5.35 -1.05
C GLY A 339 19.77 -5.68 -2.13
N LEU A 340 19.34 -4.64 -2.87
CA LEU A 340 18.45 -4.76 -4.01
C LEU A 340 19.27 -5.10 -5.26
N VAL A 341 19.38 -6.38 -5.61
CA VAL A 341 19.77 -6.76 -6.99
C VAL A 341 18.50 -6.71 -7.84
N LEU A 342 18.18 -5.53 -8.35
CA LEU A 342 17.07 -5.32 -9.28
C LEU A 342 17.61 -5.41 -10.71
N ARG A 343 17.07 -6.33 -11.51
CA ARG A 343 17.32 -6.32 -12.96
C ARG A 343 16.37 -5.35 -13.64
N LEU A 344 16.94 -4.34 -14.29
CA LEU A 344 16.23 -3.39 -15.12
C LEU A 344 16.10 -3.98 -16.54
N CYS A 345 14.88 -4.26 -17.00
CA CYS A 345 14.65 -4.62 -18.40
C CYS A 345 14.41 -3.35 -19.22
N THR A 346 15.46 -2.76 -19.80
CA THR A 346 15.35 -1.61 -20.72
C THR A 346 15.79 -1.94 -22.15
N LYS A 347 15.20 -1.22 -23.10
CA LYS A 347 15.65 -1.15 -24.49
C LYS A 347 16.90 -0.26 -24.57
N GLY A 348 18.01 -0.82 -25.07
CA GLY A 348 19.21 -0.05 -25.39
C GLY A 348 18.97 0.86 -26.60
N ARG A 349 19.14 2.17 -26.43
CA ARG A 349 19.33 3.13 -27.52
C ARG A 349 20.84 3.37 -27.62
N THR A 350 21.47 2.86 -28.67
CA THR A 350 22.83 3.26 -29.03
C THR A 350 22.75 4.54 -29.84
N ASP A 351 22.77 5.68 -29.14
CA ASP A 351 23.15 6.94 -29.77
C ASP A 351 24.62 7.20 -29.41
N SER A 352 25.44 7.21 -30.45
CA SER A 352 26.83 7.66 -30.42
C SER A 352 26.86 9.15 -30.05
N GLU A 353 27.39 9.49 -28.88
CA GLU A 353 28.33 10.59 -28.62
C GLU A 353 28.63 10.67 -27.12
N GLY A 354 29.92 10.76 -26.79
CA GLY A 354 30.43 10.43 -25.47
C GLY A 354 30.29 11.53 -24.42
N LEU A 355 30.35 11.10 -23.16
CA LEU A 355 31.17 11.68 -22.09
C LEU A 355 31.18 10.68 -20.93
N GLY A 356 32.38 10.25 -20.53
CA GLY A 356 32.59 9.10 -19.68
C GLY A 356 32.40 9.36 -18.18
N PHE A 357 32.09 8.28 -17.46
CA PHE A 357 32.59 8.04 -16.10
C PHE A 357 32.84 6.54 -15.93
N SER A 358 34.00 6.21 -15.34
CA SER A 358 34.52 4.86 -15.16
C SER A 358 33.84 4.10 -14.01
N SER A 359 33.74 2.78 -14.14
CA SER A 359 34.32 1.78 -13.20
C SER A 359 33.43 0.53 -13.03
N CYS A 360 34.06 -0.62 -13.35
CA CYS A 360 33.91 -1.97 -12.78
C CYS A 360 32.52 -2.63 -12.64
N ALA A 361 32.25 -3.66 -13.45
CA ALA A 361 31.88 -5.03 -13.03
C ALA A 361 31.40 -5.89 -14.24
N ALA A 362 31.70 -7.18 -14.20
CA ALA A 362 31.48 -8.19 -15.25
C ALA A 362 30.03 -8.74 -15.32
N PRO A 363 29.77 -9.78 -16.15
CA PRO A 363 28.96 -9.73 -17.36
C PRO A 363 27.43 -9.82 -17.12
N LEU A 364 26.70 -8.88 -17.70
CA LEU A 364 25.22 -8.82 -17.70
C LEU A 364 24.64 -9.68 -18.83
N THR A 365 24.18 -10.90 -18.53
CA THR A 365 23.33 -11.67 -19.45
C THR A 365 21.90 -11.10 -19.42
N ARG A 366 21.47 -10.50 -20.53
CA ARG A 366 20.15 -9.89 -20.74
C ARG A 366 19.10 -10.97 -21.00
N VAL A 367 17.91 -10.86 -20.41
CA VAL A 367 16.74 -11.70 -20.76
C VAL A 367 15.57 -10.77 -21.07
N CYS A 368 15.14 -10.72 -22.34
CA CYS A 368 13.86 -10.12 -22.73
C CYS A 368 12.74 -11.14 -22.51
N ALA A 369 11.76 -10.80 -21.67
CA ALA A 369 10.54 -11.60 -21.53
C ALA A 369 9.64 -11.42 -22.77
N LEU A 370 9.61 -12.44 -23.63
CA LEU A 370 8.61 -12.64 -24.69
C LEU A 370 8.01 -14.04 -24.42
N ASN A 371 6.74 -14.10 -24.04
CA ASN A 371 6.08 -15.35 -23.67
C ASN A 371 5.52 -16.09 -24.90
N PHE A 372 5.88 -17.36 -25.04
CA PHE A 372 5.44 -18.26 -26.11
C PHE A 372 4.60 -19.42 -25.60
N ARG A 373 3.63 -19.85 -26.42
CA ARG A 373 2.84 -21.07 -26.24
C ARG A 373 3.21 -22.05 -27.35
N MET A 374 3.85 -23.17 -27.03
CA MET A 374 4.04 -24.28 -27.97
C MET A 374 2.82 -25.23 -27.90
N MET A 375 2.15 -25.44 -29.03
CA MET A 375 1.22 -26.56 -29.22
C MET A 375 1.98 -27.71 -29.89
N SER A 376 2.02 -28.88 -29.25
CA SER A 376 2.38 -30.14 -29.90
C SER A 376 1.08 -30.90 -30.17
N GLU A 377 0.69 -30.99 -31.44
CA GLU A 377 -0.36 -31.89 -31.91
C GLU A 377 0.23 -33.29 -32.09
N GLU A 378 -0.26 -34.28 -31.34
CA GLU A 378 -0.29 -35.67 -31.80
C GLU A 378 -1.76 -36.11 -31.82
N SER A 379 -2.27 -36.29 -33.04
CA SER A 379 -3.59 -36.84 -33.33
C SER A 379 -3.50 -38.37 -33.39
N PRO A 380 -4.30 -39.13 -32.64
CA PRO A 380 -4.59 -40.51 -32.98
C PRO A 380 -5.82 -40.55 -33.90
N ARG A 381 -5.59 -40.93 -35.16
CA ARG A 381 -6.64 -41.44 -36.05
C ARG A 381 -7.13 -42.77 -35.49
N THR A 382 -8.38 -42.84 -35.06
CA THR A 382 -9.11 -44.11 -34.93
C THR A 382 -10.28 -44.11 -35.88
N SER A 383 -10.17 -44.97 -36.90
CA SER A 383 -11.21 -45.34 -37.84
C SER A 383 -12.36 -46.05 -37.10
N GLU A 384 -13.57 -45.51 -37.17
CA GLU A 384 -14.79 -46.24 -36.83
C GLU A 384 -15.05 -47.32 -37.88
N ALA A 385 -14.88 -48.58 -37.48
CA ALA A 385 -15.47 -49.72 -38.16
C ALA A 385 -16.87 -49.98 -37.57
N ARG A 386 -17.85 -50.02 -38.46
CA ARG A 386 -19.20 -50.57 -38.22
C ARG A 386 -19.09 -52.01 -37.72
N GLU A 387 -19.82 -52.33 -36.64
CA GLU A 387 -20.47 -53.63 -36.55
C GLU A 387 -21.67 -53.60 -35.58
N SER A 388 -22.73 -54.24 -36.03
CA SER A 388 -24.07 -54.33 -35.45
C SER A 388 -24.18 -55.51 -34.48
N SER A 389 -24.92 -55.37 -33.38
CA SER A 389 -25.76 -56.42 -32.74
C SER A 389 -26.39 -55.81 -31.47
N GLU A 390 -27.72 -55.61 -31.48
CA GLU A 390 -28.74 -56.50 -30.91
C GLU A 390 -28.73 -56.64 -29.38
N GLY A 391 -29.74 -56.02 -28.75
CA GLY A 391 -30.56 -56.60 -27.67
C GLY A 391 -29.95 -56.77 -26.27
N LEU A 392 -30.48 -56.05 -25.27
CA LEU A 392 -31.51 -56.63 -24.38
C LEU A 392 -32.04 -55.61 -23.36
N SER A 393 -33.31 -55.83 -23.04
CA SER A 393 -34.21 -55.12 -22.12
C SER A 393 -33.95 -55.40 -20.63
N ARG A 394 -34.20 -54.41 -19.76
CA ARG A 394 -34.98 -54.45 -18.48
C ARG A 394 -34.67 -53.19 -17.63
N ARG A 395 -35.63 -52.28 -17.39
CA ARG A 395 -36.55 -52.20 -16.23
C ARG A 395 -35.85 -52.45 -14.88
N VAL A 396 -35.78 -51.43 -14.02
CA VAL A 396 -36.83 -51.03 -13.05
C VAL A 396 -36.89 -49.51 -13.02
#